data_AF-A0A365Z0T2-F1
#
_entry.id   AF-A0A365Z0T2-F1
#
_cell.length_a   1.000
_cell.length_b   1.000
_cell.length_c   1.000
_cell.angle_alpha   90.00
_cell.angle_beta   90.00
_cell.angle_gamma   90.00
#
_symmetry.space_group_name_H-M   'P 1'
#
loop_
_entity.id
_entity.type
_entity.pdbx_description
1 polymer ?
#
loop_
_entity_poly.entity_id
_entity_poly.type
_entity_poly.pdbx_seq_one_letter_code
_entity_poly.pdbx_strand_id
1 'polypeptide(L)'
;MNRKMNRKMNRKQRDAGSGFAATFARQPTVARRGLLPGRRVFTSLVWAVAMVTVVTGSVWLVGAVLPGGDDPAEPVAAPAPRTPSEPAAEPEPEPEPDPEPEPEPDPPAPPAPEPEPEPAPEPEPEPAPEPEPEPEPEPEPEPRREEPTLSLRDGGVYTLASGTGPDRCLDVVNSGHEAGTDVQQWECNGTGAQRFTLRMEDEPNTFTLSAMGNCLDVPGGDMEPGTGIWMWTCNGYVPQVWRAEPFDDGSVRLVAVINGLCLDVPEGSTELGVPLRQWHCNTSPAQRWTMWLN
;
A
#
# COMPACT_ATOMS: atom_id res chain seq x y z
N MET A 1 -31.97 62.34 39.57
CA MET A 1 -32.70 61.53 38.57
C MET A 1 -32.23 60.08 38.60
N ASN A 2 -33.16 59.16 38.87
CA ASN A 2 -33.23 57.75 38.46
C ASN A 2 -32.14 56.72 38.85
N ARG A 3 -32.05 56.42 40.16
CA ARG A 3 -31.77 55.05 40.68
C ARG A 3 -33.11 54.37 41.03
N LYS A 4 -33.86 53.87 40.03
CA LYS A 4 -35.06 53.04 40.23
C LYS A 4 -35.60 52.60 38.86
N MET A 5 -34.94 51.67 38.16
CA MET A 5 -35.64 50.96 37.07
C MET A 5 -35.09 49.62 36.58
N ASN A 6 -33.96 49.08 37.08
CA ASN A 6 -33.51 47.73 36.68
C ASN A 6 -33.62 46.68 37.80
N ARG A 7 -34.75 46.69 38.54
CA ARG A 7 -35.08 45.70 39.58
C ARG A 7 -36.25 44.78 39.21
N LYS A 8 -36.49 44.59 37.91
CA LYS A 8 -37.54 43.71 37.38
C LYS A 8 -37.06 42.99 36.11
N MET A 9 -36.08 42.09 36.23
CA MET A 9 -35.84 41.06 35.20
C MET A 9 -34.98 39.88 35.68
N ASN A 10 -34.98 39.56 36.98
CA ASN A 10 -34.28 38.36 37.50
C ASN A 10 -34.99 37.76 38.71
N ARG A 11 -36.31 37.55 38.57
CA ARG A 11 -37.15 36.90 39.59
C ARG A 11 -38.03 35.85 38.93
N LYS A 12 -37.44 34.88 38.23
CA LYS A 12 -38.15 33.68 37.77
C LYS A 12 -37.21 32.53 37.40
N GLN A 13 -36.30 32.14 38.29
CA GLN A 13 -35.68 30.78 38.26
C GLN A 13 -34.83 30.48 39.50
N ARG A 14 -35.36 30.77 40.69
CA ARG A 14 -34.90 30.15 41.94
C ARG A 14 -36.13 29.74 42.72
N ASP A 15 -36.27 28.43 42.91
CA ASP A 15 -36.85 27.73 44.07
C ASP A 15 -37.71 26.52 43.67
N ALA A 16 -37.05 25.36 43.67
CA ALA A 16 -37.54 24.04 44.13
C ALA A 16 -36.34 23.08 43.93
N GLY A 17 -35.64 22.52 44.92
CA GLY A 17 -35.99 22.20 46.30
C GLY A 17 -36.29 20.71 46.41
N SER A 18 -35.30 19.91 46.85
CA SER A 18 -35.35 18.54 47.44
C SER A 18 -34.09 17.77 47.03
N GLY A 19 -33.07 17.55 47.88
CA GLY A 19 -33.02 16.46 48.88
C GLY A 19 -32.45 15.20 48.19
N PHE A 20 -31.41 14.48 48.62
CA PHE A 20 -30.89 14.18 49.94
C PHE A 20 -29.42 13.74 49.83
N ALA A 21 -28.65 14.01 50.88
CA ALA A 21 -27.37 13.36 51.12
C ALA A 21 -27.55 11.90 51.59
N ALA A 22 -26.50 11.11 51.36
CA ALA A 22 -26.07 9.90 52.08
C ALA A 22 -26.21 8.54 51.37
N THR A 23 -25.15 7.74 51.61
CA THR A 23 -25.04 6.27 51.53
C THR A 23 -24.82 5.71 50.11
N PHE A 24 -23.73 5.02 49.74
CA PHE A 24 -22.90 4.04 50.46
C PHE A 24 -21.45 4.03 49.94
N ALA A 25 -20.49 3.99 50.87
CA ALA A 25 -19.24 3.29 50.64
C ALA A 25 -19.51 1.77 50.67
N ARG A 26 -18.92 1.01 49.75
CA ARG A 26 -18.52 -0.39 49.97
C ARG A 26 -17.44 -0.81 48.97
N GLN A 27 -16.32 -1.20 49.56
CA GLN A 27 -15.14 -1.84 48.98
C GLN A 27 -15.41 -3.34 48.67
N PRO A 28 -14.43 -4.11 48.15
CA PRO A 28 -14.62 -5.17 47.16
C PRO A 28 -15.03 -6.52 47.76
N THR A 29 -15.66 -7.38 46.95
CA THR A 29 -15.90 -8.78 47.31
C THR A 29 -15.01 -9.73 46.52
N VAL A 30 -14.29 -10.51 47.32
CA VAL A 30 -13.45 -11.68 47.07
C VAL A 30 -14.06 -12.72 46.10
N ALA A 31 -13.13 -13.31 45.34
CA ALA A 31 -13.17 -14.55 44.55
C ALA A 31 -14.23 -15.62 44.88
N ARG A 32 -14.73 -16.24 43.80
CA ARG A 32 -15.15 -17.65 43.82
C ARG A 32 -14.46 -18.45 42.71
N ARG A 33 -13.71 -19.45 43.14
CA ARG A 33 -13.31 -20.64 42.37
C ARG A 33 -14.56 -21.41 41.92
N GLY A 34 -14.56 -21.94 40.69
CA GLY A 34 -15.45 -23.04 40.33
C GLY A 34 -15.67 -23.26 38.84
N LEU A 35 -14.96 -24.25 38.30
CA LEU A 35 -15.26 -25.13 37.16
C LEU A 35 -15.19 -24.64 35.71
N LEU A 36 -14.25 -25.28 34.99
CA LEU A 36 -14.07 -25.41 33.55
C LEU A 36 -15.28 -26.09 32.87
N PRO A 37 -15.53 -25.78 31.58
CA PRO A 37 -15.31 -26.82 30.56
C PRO A 37 -14.77 -26.28 29.22
N GLY A 38 -14.10 -27.15 28.45
CA GLY A 38 -14.03 -27.01 26.99
C GLY A 38 -12.68 -26.64 26.36
N ARG A 39 -11.60 -27.32 26.77
CA ARG A 39 -10.30 -27.27 26.08
C ARG A 39 -10.42 -27.94 24.69
N ARG A 40 -10.64 -27.17 23.62
CA ARG A 40 -10.43 -27.66 22.25
C ARG A 40 -8.94 -27.58 21.93
N VAL A 41 -8.24 -28.66 22.25
CA VAL A 41 -6.87 -28.89 21.83
C VAL A 41 -6.91 -29.23 20.34
N PHE A 42 -6.52 -28.29 19.48
CA PHE A 42 -6.15 -28.63 18.10
C PHE A 42 -4.77 -29.29 18.15
N THR A 43 -4.76 -30.61 18.06
CA THR A 43 -3.55 -31.40 17.81
C THR A 43 -3.12 -31.19 16.37
N SER A 44 -2.23 -30.23 16.12
CA SER A 44 -1.39 -30.19 14.92
C SER A 44 -0.18 -31.10 15.17
N LEU A 45 0.00 -32.12 14.33
CA LEU A 45 1.28 -32.76 13.99
C LEU A 45 0.98 -34.02 13.16
N VAL A 46 1.21 -33.97 11.84
CA VAL A 46 1.98 -34.97 11.09
C VAL A 46 2.40 -34.33 9.76
N TRP A 47 3.66 -33.93 9.62
CA TRP A 47 4.41 -34.04 8.38
C TRP A 47 5.80 -34.54 8.76
N ALA A 48 5.96 -35.86 8.79
CA ALA A 48 7.27 -36.48 8.92
C ALA A 48 7.92 -36.51 7.53
N VAL A 49 8.82 -35.55 7.27
CA VAL A 49 9.76 -35.63 6.16
C VAL A 49 10.87 -36.58 6.58
N ALA A 50 10.87 -37.79 6.02
CA ALA A 50 12.00 -38.70 6.17
C ALA A 50 13.12 -38.27 5.22
N MET A 51 14.10 -37.53 5.75
CA MET A 51 15.42 -37.44 5.15
C MET A 51 16.13 -38.79 5.31
N VAL A 52 16.39 -39.48 4.20
CA VAL A 52 17.33 -40.61 4.19
C VAL A 52 18.68 -40.10 3.72
N THR A 53 19.61 -40.12 4.68
CA THR A 53 21.03 -39.80 4.56
C THR A 53 21.74 -40.70 3.54
N VAL A 54 22.50 -40.09 2.65
CA VAL A 54 23.50 -40.74 1.79
C VAL A 54 24.74 -41.06 2.64
N VAL A 55 25.07 -42.35 2.82
CA VAL A 55 26.41 -42.78 3.27
C VAL A 55 26.83 -44.05 2.51
N THR A 56 27.73 -43.82 1.56
CA THR A 56 28.84 -44.62 1.02
C THR A 56 28.96 -46.13 1.33
N GLY A 57 29.28 -46.91 0.29
CA GLY A 57 29.92 -48.21 0.44
C GLY A 57 30.22 -48.92 -0.89
N SER A 58 31.32 -48.56 -1.54
CA SER A 58 31.86 -49.27 -2.71
C SER A 58 32.46 -50.62 -2.30
N VAL A 59 31.98 -51.74 -2.87
CA VAL A 59 32.73 -53.00 -2.95
C VAL A 59 32.47 -53.64 -4.32
N TRP A 60 33.49 -53.61 -5.17
CA TRP A 60 33.62 -54.49 -6.33
C TRP A 60 34.51 -55.67 -5.91
N LEU A 61 34.09 -56.92 -6.15
CA LEU A 61 34.95 -58.00 -6.66
C LEU A 61 34.17 -59.33 -6.88
N VAL A 62 34.00 -59.65 -8.17
CA VAL A 62 34.33 -60.91 -8.88
C VAL A 62 33.72 -62.25 -8.42
N GLY A 63 32.86 -62.80 -9.29
CA GLY A 63 33.16 -64.04 -10.02
C GLY A 63 32.58 -65.38 -9.54
N ALA A 64 31.68 -65.93 -10.37
CA ALA A 64 31.82 -67.22 -11.07
C ALA A 64 30.65 -68.22 -10.96
N VAL A 65 30.36 -68.84 -12.12
CA VAL A 65 29.76 -70.16 -12.38
C VAL A 65 28.22 -70.26 -12.59
N LEU A 66 27.85 -70.48 -13.86
CA LEU A 66 26.57 -71.01 -14.44
C LEU A 66 26.42 -72.54 -14.12
N PRO A 67 25.35 -73.31 -14.48
CA PRO A 67 24.25 -73.05 -15.44
C PRO A 67 22.85 -73.64 -15.09
N GLY A 68 21.85 -73.38 -15.97
CA GLY A 68 20.56 -74.10 -16.09
C GLY A 68 19.37 -73.14 -16.08
N GLY A 69 18.78 -72.77 -17.23
CA GLY A 69 17.67 -73.49 -17.90
C GLY A 69 16.35 -73.12 -17.18
N ASP A 70 15.33 -72.49 -17.75
CA ASP A 70 14.81 -72.41 -19.12
C ASP A 70 13.95 -71.12 -19.27
N ASP A 71 13.72 -70.73 -20.54
CA ASP A 71 12.68 -69.83 -21.08
C ASP A 71 12.75 -68.29 -20.84
N PRO A 72 13.13 -67.50 -21.86
CA PRO A 72 12.80 -66.09 -21.94
C PRO A 72 11.37 -65.89 -22.50
N ALA A 73 10.47 -65.38 -21.68
CA ALA A 73 9.25 -64.74 -22.15
C ALA A 73 9.62 -63.47 -22.95
N GLU A 74 9.12 -63.39 -24.18
CA GLU A 74 9.27 -62.25 -25.09
C GLU A 74 8.83 -60.93 -24.42
N PRO A 75 9.62 -59.84 -24.49
CA PRO A 75 9.08 -58.51 -24.23
C PRO A 75 8.25 -58.07 -25.42
N VAL A 76 6.93 -58.02 -25.23
CA VAL A 76 6.00 -57.32 -26.13
C VAL A 76 6.50 -55.89 -26.33
N ALA A 77 6.91 -55.60 -27.56
CA ALA A 77 7.28 -54.27 -28.00
C ALA A 77 6.14 -53.28 -27.69
N ALA A 78 6.44 -52.30 -26.83
CA ALA A 78 5.62 -51.11 -26.74
C ALA A 78 5.60 -50.39 -28.10
N PRO A 79 4.45 -49.93 -28.61
CA PRO A 79 4.40 -49.22 -29.87
C PRO A 79 5.18 -47.89 -29.75
N ALA A 80 6.04 -47.65 -30.74
CA ALA A 80 6.71 -46.37 -30.94
C ALA A 80 5.68 -45.21 -30.98
N PRO A 81 6.02 -44.01 -30.46
CA PRO A 81 5.17 -42.84 -30.60
C PRO A 81 5.03 -42.52 -32.10
N ARG A 82 3.78 -42.49 -32.58
CA ARG A 82 3.47 -41.99 -33.91
C ARG A 82 3.79 -40.49 -33.93
N THR A 83 4.72 -40.11 -34.78
CA THR A 83 4.95 -38.74 -35.23
C THR A 83 3.62 -38.09 -35.65
N PRO A 84 3.29 -36.88 -35.18
CA PRO A 84 2.19 -36.13 -35.74
C PRO A 84 2.53 -35.80 -37.20
N SER A 85 1.65 -36.21 -38.12
CA SER A 85 1.70 -35.81 -39.52
C SER A 85 1.55 -34.29 -39.62
N GLU A 86 2.56 -33.67 -40.20
CA GLU A 86 2.59 -32.28 -40.66
C GLU A 86 1.38 -32.02 -41.59
N PRO A 87 0.51 -31.03 -41.31
CA PRO A 87 -0.55 -30.66 -42.23
C PRO A 87 0.07 -29.93 -43.44
N ALA A 88 -0.29 -30.41 -44.63
CA ALA A 88 0.11 -29.84 -45.91
C ALA A 88 -0.24 -28.34 -45.98
N ALA A 89 0.75 -27.53 -46.33
CA ALA A 89 0.58 -26.11 -46.63
C ALA A 89 -0.41 -25.92 -47.78
N GLU A 90 -1.50 -25.20 -47.52
CA GLU A 90 -2.35 -24.61 -48.56
C GLU A 90 -1.57 -23.49 -49.27
N PRO A 91 -1.70 -23.33 -50.60
CA PRO A 91 -1.01 -22.28 -51.33
C PRO A 91 -1.59 -20.90 -51.00
N GLU A 92 -0.69 -19.96 -50.68
CA GLU A 92 -1.02 -18.54 -50.49
C GLU A 92 -1.56 -17.93 -51.80
N PRO A 93 -2.63 -17.10 -51.76
CA PRO A 93 -3.13 -16.41 -52.94
C PRO A 93 -2.14 -15.32 -53.40
N GLU A 94 -1.90 -15.25 -54.71
CA GLU A 94 -1.04 -14.24 -55.34
C GLU A 94 -1.57 -12.81 -55.07
N PRO A 95 -0.70 -11.83 -54.77
CA PRO A 95 -1.12 -10.45 -54.52
C PRO A 95 -1.65 -9.79 -55.80
N GLU A 96 -2.82 -9.16 -55.70
CA GLU A 96 -3.38 -8.32 -56.77
C GLU A 96 -2.48 -7.09 -57.02
N PRO A 97 -2.32 -6.64 -58.28
CA PRO A 97 -1.44 -5.53 -58.63
C PRO A 97 -1.97 -4.19 -58.09
N ASP A 98 -1.05 -3.42 -57.50
CA ASP A 98 -1.25 -2.04 -57.03
C ASP A 98 -1.75 -1.14 -58.19
N PRO A 99 -2.79 -0.31 -58.00
CA PRO A 99 -3.24 0.62 -59.03
C PRO A 99 -2.18 1.69 -59.32
N GLU A 100 -1.94 1.96 -60.62
CA GLU A 100 -1.01 2.99 -61.09
C GLU A 100 -1.39 4.40 -60.56
N PRO A 101 -0.41 5.25 -60.20
CA PRO A 101 -0.67 6.58 -59.68
C PRO A 101 -1.27 7.49 -60.77
N GLU A 102 -2.34 8.20 -60.42
CA GLU A 102 -2.93 9.24 -61.28
C GLU A 102 -1.94 10.40 -61.51
N PRO A 103 -1.88 10.96 -62.73
CA PRO A 103 -0.93 12.04 -63.05
C PRO A 103 -1.26 13.33 -62.31
N GLU A 104 -0.25 13.95 -61.71
CA GLU A 104 -0.36 15.27 -61.09
C GLU A 104 -0.77 16.34 -62.13
N PRO A 105 -1.71 17.25 -61.79
CA PRO A 105 -2.15 18.29 -62.71
C PRO A 105 -1.04 19.33 -62.96
N ASP A 106 -0.88 19.71 -64.24
CA ASP A 106 0.06 20.75 -64.67
C ASP A 106 -0.15 22.07 -63.92
N PRO A 107 0.93 22.77 -63.52
CA PRO A 107 0.82 24.04 -62.84
C PRO A 107 0.20 25.11 -63.75
N PRO A 108 -0.70 25.96 -63.21
CA PRO A 108 -1.34 27.02 -63.99
C PRO A 108 -0.31 28.05 -64.46
N ALA A 109 -0.55 28.58 -65.67
CA ALA A 109 0.28 29.60 -66.29
C ALA A 109 0.43 30.86 -65.40
N PRO A 110 1.59 31.53 -65.41
CA PRO A 110 1.80 32.72 -64.59
C PRO A 110 0.86 33.85 -65.01
N PRO A 111 0.30 34.61 -64.05
CA PRO A 111 -0.62 35.70 -64.33
C PRO A 111 0.08 36.84 -65.08
N ALA A 112 -0.69 37.52 -65.94
CA ALA A 112 -0.24 38.71 -66.65
C ALA A 112 0.14 39.84 -65.67
N PRO A 113 1.11 40.72 -66.01
CA PRO A 113 1.52 41.79 -65.11
C PRO A 113 0.37 42.79 -64.89
N GLU A 114 0.04 43.03 -63.62
CA GLU A 114 -0.92 44.05 -63.20
C GLU A 114 -0.37 45.47 -63.48
N PRO A 115 -1.24 46.45 -63.81
CA PRO A 115 -0.82 47.83 -64.01
C PRO A 115 -0.29 48.44 -62.71
N GLU A 116 0.78 49.25 -62.83
CA GLU A 116 1.40 49.92 -61.68
C GLU A 116 0.37 50.80 -60.93
N PRO A 117 0.30 50.69 -59.58
CA PRO A 117 -0.66 51.45 -58.79
C PRO A 117 -0.29 52.94 -58.75
N GLU A 118 -1.30 53.81 -58.85
CA GLU A 118 -1.15 55.25 -58.63
C GLU A 118 -0.61 55.53 -57.22
N PRO A 119 0.21 56.59 -57.04
CA PRO A 119 0.82 56.89 -55.75
C PRO A 119 -0.24 57.22 -54.69
N ALA A 120 -0.17 56.52 -53.57
CA ALA A 120 -1.04 56.72 -52.42
C ALA A 120 -0.87 58.14 -51.83
N PRO A 121 -1.94 58.75 -51.30
CA PRO A 121 -1.85 60.03 -50.60
C PRO A 121 -0.98 59.91 -49.34
N GLU A 122 -0.23 60.97 -49.03
CA GLU A 122 0.61 61.04 -47.82
C GLU A 122 -0.24 60.84 -46.55
N PRO A 123 0.24 60.06 -45.57
CA PRO A 123 -0.51 59.77 -44.36
C PRO A 123 -0.66 61.02 -43.50
N GLU A 124 -1.87 61.26 -43.02
CA GLU A 124 -2.13 62.25 -41.97
C GLU A 124 -1.37 61.84 -40.68
N PRO A 125 -0.84 62.80 -39.91
CA PRO A 125 -0.08 62.50 -38.70
C PRO A 125 -0.97 61.79 -37.68
N GLU A 126 -0.53 60.61 -37.24
CA GLU A 126 -1.22 59.83 -36.21
C GLU A 126 -1.32 60.65 -34.90
N PRO A 127 -2.47 60.59 -34.21
CA PRO A 127 -2.63 61.24 -32.92
C PRO A 127 -1.65 60.63 -31.91
N ALA A 128 -1.06 61.48 -31.08
CA ALA A 128 -0.12 61.05 -30.05
C ALA A 128 -0.76 59.99 -29.13
N PRO A 129 -0.01 58.94 -28.74
CA PRO A 129 -0.54 57.88 -27.90
C PRO A 129 -1.00 58.43 -26.56
N GLU A 130 -2.21 58.03 -26.15
CA GLU A 130 -2.71 58.29 -24.80
C GLU A 130 -1.77 57.62 -23.78
N PRO A 131 -1.54 58.22 -22.61
CA PRO A 131 -0.66 57.65 -21.59
C PRO A 131 -1.22 56.30 -21.13
N GLU A 132 -0.39 55.25 -21.20
CA GLU A 132 -0.74 53.94 -20.69
C GLU A 132 -1.05 54.03 -19.18
N PRO A 133 -2.13 53.39 -18.71
CA PRO A 133 -2.45 53.38 -17.29
C PRO A 133 -1.32 52.71 -16.50
N GLU A 134 -0.94 53.33 -15.38
CA GLU A 134 0.07 52.77 -14.48
C GLU A 134 -0.34 51.34 -14.06
N PRO A 135 0.61 50.38 -14.03
CA PRO A 135 0.30 49.00 -13.68
C PRO A 135 -0.29 48.94 -12.28
N GLU A 136 -1.45 48.30 -12.14
CA GLU A 136 -2.02 48.01 -10.83
C GLU A 136 -0.99 47.23 -9.99
N PRO A 137 -0.85 47.54 -8.69
CA PRO A 137 0.11 46.85 -7.84
C PRO A 137 -0.18 45.35 -7.84
N GLU A 138 0.83 44.54 -8.16
CA GLU A 138 0.74 43.09 -8.07
C GLU A 138 0.25 42.71 -6.66
N PRO A 139 -0.74 41.82 -6.54
CA PRO A 139 -1.24 41.39 -5.23
C PRO A 139 -0.07 40.78 -4.44
N GLU A 140 0.10 41.23 -3.18
CA GLU A 140 1.07 40.62 -2.27
C GLU A 140 0.84 39.10 -2.24
N PRO A 141 1.92 38.29 -2.30
CA PRO A 141 1.77 36.84 -2.29
C PRO A 141 1.03 36.43 -1.02
N GLU A 142 -0.13 35.77 -1.18
CA GLU A 142 -0.83 35.17 -0.05
C GLU A 142 0.16 34.28 0.73
N PRO A 143 0.15 34.30 2.07
CA PRO A 143 0.98 33.41 2.84
C PRO A 143 0.66 31.99 2.40
N ARG A 144 1.64 31.32 1.79
CA ARG A 144 1.56 29.90 1.42
C ARG A 144 1.12 29.17 2.67
N ARG A 145 -0.09 28.61 2.66
CA ARG A 145 -0.57 27.73 3.73
C ARG A 145 0.55 26.72 3.96
N GLU A 146 1.17 26.77 5.13
CA GLU A 146 2.15 25.76 5.50
C GLU A 146 1.42 24.42 5.37
N GLU A 147 1.87 23.59 4.42
CA GLU A 147 1.30 22.25 4.27
C GLU A 147 1.38 21.59 5.64
N PRO A 148 0.34 20.85 6.07
CA PRO A 148 0.37 20.16 7.35
C PRO A 148 1.54 19.17 7.34
N THR A 149 2.69 19.60 7.84
CA THR A 149 3.87 18.75 7.94
C THR A 149 3.60 17.80 9.09
N LEU A 150 3.29 16.56 8.76
CA LEU A 150 3.30 15.45 9.70
C LEU A 150 4.63 15.49 10.47
N SER A 151 4.58 15.84 11.76
CA SER A 151 5.78 15.98 12.60
C SER A 151 6.14 14.64 13.24
N LEU A 152 6.69 13.74 12.44
CA LEU A 152 7.26 12.48 12.93
C LEU A 152 8.51 12.77 13.76
N ARG A 153 8.64 12.06 14.89
CA ARG A 153 9.76 12.19 15.83
C ARG A 153 10.63 10.96 15.75
N ASP A 154 11.92 11.15 15.50
CA ASP A 154 12.91 10.08 15.58
C ASP A 154 12.94 9.46 16.98
N GLY A 155 12.91 8.13 17.04
CA GLY A 155 12.77 7.36 18.28
C GLY A 155 11.36 7.39 18.91
N GLY A 156 10.40 8.06 18.28
CA GLY A 156 9.01 8.10 18.74
C GLY A 156 8.33 6.74 18.65
N VAL A 157 7.55 6.39 19.66
CA VAL A 157 6.76 5.16 19.67
C VAL A 157 5.34 5.49 19.22
N TYR A 158 4.94 4.98 18.07
CA TYR A 158 3.65 5.26 17.46
C TYR A 158 2.75 4.05 17.53
N THR A 159 1.45 4.32 17.62
CA THR A 159 0.41 3.37 17.23
C THR A 159 -0.24 3.88 15.96
N LEU A 160 -0.51 2.95 15.05
CA LEU A 160 -1.06 3.22 13.73
C LEU A 160 -2.46 2.61 13.67
N ALA A 161 -3.50 3.45 13.63
CA ALA A 161 -4.84 2.94 13.39
C ALA A 161 -5.24 3.03 11.93
N SER A 162 -5.87 1.94 11.49
CA SER A 162 -6.41 1.78 10.16
C SER A 162 -7.67 2.61 9.98
N GLY A 163 -7.82 3.19 8.79
CA GLY A 163 -9.01 3.91 8.38
C GLY A 163 -10.21 3.01 8.08
N THR A 164 -10.04 1.69 8.00
CA THR A 164 -11.13 0.74 7.67
C THR A 164 -12.20 0.64 8.75
N GLY A 165 -11.89 1.01 10.00
CA GLY A 165 -12.88 1.01 11.08
C GLY A 165 -12.32 1.51 12.41
N PRO A 166 -13.22 1.76 13.39
CA PRO A 166 -12.80 2.13 14.73
C PRO A 166 -12.04 0.99 15.40
N ASP A 167 -11.14 1.35 16.32
CA ASP A 167 -10.36 0.41 17.13
C ASP A 167 -9.64 -0.66 16.30
N ARG A 168 -9.16 -0.30 15.11
CA ARG A 168 -8.34 -1.14 14.24
C ARG A 168 -6.90 -0.61 14.24
N CYS A 169 -5.96 -1.41 14.71
CA CYS A 169 -4.55 -1.05 14.81
C CYS A 169 -3.67 -2.00 13.99
N LEU A 170 -2.57 -1.47 13.48
CA LEU A 170 -1.44 -2.27 13.00
C LEU A 170 -0.91 -3.12 14.16
N ASP A 171 -0.78 -4.43 13.95
CA ASP A 171 -0.51 -5.39 15.01
C ASP A 171 0.43 -6.50 14.53
N VAL A 172 1.48 -6.79 15.31
CA VAL A 172 2.33 -7.95 15.10
C VAL A 172 1.62 -9.20 15.61
N VAL A 173 1.35 -10.16 14.72
CA VAL A 173 0.54 -11.35 15.02
C VAL A 173 1.04 -12.04 16.29
N ASN A 174 0.10 -12.26 17.23
CA ASN A 174 0.34 -12.95 18.50
C ASN A 174 1.47 -12.36 19.37
N SER A 175 1.86 -11.09 19.17
CA SER A 175 3.05 -10.52 19.82
C SER A 175 4.32 -11.36 19.56
N GLY A 176 4.45 -11.91 18.35
CA GLY A 176 5.62 -12.69 17.94
C GLY A 176 6.89 -11.85 17.88
N HIS A 177 8.01 -12.45 18.32
CA HIS A 177 9.35 -11.86 18.27
C HIS A 177 10.23 -12.46 17.15
N GLU A 178 9.71 -13.48 16.46
CA GLU A 178 10.46 -14.20 15.43
C GLU A 178 10.43 -13.43 14.11
N ALA A 179 11.54 -13.44 13.37
CA ALA A 179 11.57 -12.90 12.02
C ALA A 179 10.65 -13.74 11.12
N GLY A 180 9.89 -13.06 10.26
CA GLY A 180 8.82 -13.65 9.45
C GLY A 180 7.46 -13.68 10.14
N THR A 181 7.31 -13.06 11.33
CA THR A 181 5.99 -12.91 11.95
C THR A 181 5.14 -11.95 11.11
N ASP A 182 3.97 -12.39 10.66
CA ASP A 182 3.05 -11.56 9.88
C ASP A 182 2.57 -10.33 10.66
N VAL A 183 2.18 -9.30 9.90
CA VAL A 183 1.50 -8.12 10.43
C VAL A 183 0.04 -8.15 10.03
N GLN A 184 -0.83 -7.85 10.98
CA GLN A 184 -2.29 -7.93 10.83
C GLN A 184 -2.97 -6.65 11.30
N GLN A 185 -4.23 -6.51 10.91
CA GLN A 185 -5.13 -5.53 11.52
C GLN A 185 -5.80 -6.19 12.72
N TRP A 186 -5.65 -5.62 13.92
CA TRP A 186 -6.25 -6.16 15.14
C TRP A 186 -6.96 -5.09 15.96
N GLU A 187 -7.70 -5.51 16.99
CA GLU A 187 -8.31 -4.60 17.94
C GLU A 187 -7.23 -3.80 18.67
N CYS A 188 -7.36 -2.48 18.70
CA CYS A 188 -6.44 -1.62 19.46
C CYS A 188 -6.48 -2.00 20.96
N ASN A 189 -5.39 -2.57 21.46
CA ASN A 189 -5.29 -3.14 22.81
C ASN A 189 -4.08 -2.61 23.61
N GLY A 190 -3.24 -1.76 23.00
CA GLY A 190 -2.14 -1.07 23.67
C GLY A 190 -0.95 -1.96 24.07
N THR A 191 -0.89 -3.19 23.57
CA THR A 191 0.23 -4.12 23.79
C THR A 191 1.48 -3.68 23.01
N GLY A 192 2.62 -4.34 23.27
CA GLY A 192 3.87 -4.08 22.54
C GLY A 192 3.77 -4.39 21.04
N ALA A 193 2.86 -5.28 20.65
CA ALA A 193 2.61 -5.63 19.24
C ALA A 193 2.03 -4.48 18.40
N GLN A 194 1.54 -3.42 19.04
CA GLN A 194 0.90 -2.26 18.39
C GLN A 194 1.68 -0.96 18.62
N ARG A 195 2.91 -1.08 19.12
CA ARG A 195 3.80 0.04 19.45
C ARG A 195 5.04 -0.03 18.57
N PHE A 196 5.02 0.77 17.52
CA PHE A 196 6.07 0.82 16.52
C PHE A 196 7.00 1.99 16.82
N THR A 197 8.27 1.68 17.12
CA THR A 197 9.31 2.69 17.23
C THR A 197 9.70 3.12 15.82
N LEU A 198 9.52 4.40 15.53
CA LEU A 198 9.93 5.02 14.29
C LEU A 198 11.37 5.50 14.41
N ARG A 199 12.21 5.14 13.44
CA ARG A 199 13.56 5.69 13.29
C ARG A 199 13.69 6.36 11.93
N MET A 200 14.08 7.63 11.90
CA MET A 200 14.31 8.36 10.65
C MET A 200 15.55 7.81 9.95
N GLU A 201 15.48 7.68 8.63
CA GLU A 201 16.65 7.38 7.80
C GLU A 201 17.33 8.68 7.32
N ASP A 202 18.50 8.56 6.69
CA ASP A 202 19.26 9.72 6.19
C ASP A 202 18.56 10.45 5.03
N GLU A 203 17.70 9.74 4.29
CA GLU A 203 16.87 10.34 3.24
C GLU A 203 15.68 11.10 3.85
N PRO A 204 15.32 12.28 3.31
CA PRO A 204 14.24 13.08 3.86
C PRO A 204 12.90 12.33 3.78
N ASN A 205 12.13 12.41 4.87
CA ASN A 205 10.80 11.81 5.02
C ASN A 205 10.75 10.27 4.92
N THR A 206 11.88 9.57 5.01
CA THR A 206 11.89 8.11 5.08
C THR A 206 12.27 7.64 6.49
N PHE A 207 11.75 6.47 6.86
CA PHE A 207 11.94 5.90 8.18
C PHE A 207 11.75 4.38 8.17
N THR A 208 12.27 3.74 9.21
CA THR A 208 11.96 2.35 9.56
C THR A 208 10.94 2.32 10.71
N LEU A 209 10.03 1.34 10.69
CA LEU A 209 9.13 1.04 11.81
C LEU A 209 9.56 -0.28 12.45
N SER A 210 9.77 -0.27 13.76
CA SER A 210 10.19 -1.48 14.48
C SER A 210 9.27 -1.80 15.65
N ALA A 211 8.94 -3.08 15.80
CA ALA A 211 8.17 -3.62 16.90
C ALA A 211 8.65 -5.03 17.21
N MET A 212 8.53 -5.46 18.46
CA MET A 212 8.87 -6.84 18.87
C MET A 212 10.30 -7.30 18.54
N GLY A 213 11.23 -6.36 18.31
CA GLY A 213 12.63 -6.64 17.96
C GLY A 213 12.93 -6.73 16.46
N ASN A 214 11.91 -6.55 15.61
CA ASN A 214 12.00 -6.65 14.16
C ASN A 214 11.46 -5.36 13.50
N CYS A 215 11.69 -5.23 12.19
CA CYS A 215 11.28 -4.10 11.37
C CYS A 215 10.15 -4.50 10.42
N LEU A 216 9.23 -3.57 10.15
CA LEU A 216 8.16 -3.73 9.15
C LEU A 216 8.79 -3.84 7.76
N ASP A 217 8.56 -4.96 7.08
CA ASP A 217 9.37 -5.39 5.94
C ASP A 217 8.50 -5.93 4.81
N VAL A 218 8.88 -5.62 3.56
CA VAL A 218 8.37 -6.29 2.36
C VAL A 218 9.18 -7.58 2.12
N PRO A 219 8.57 -8.78 2.24
CA PRO A 219 9.28 -10.05 2.20
C PRO A 219 10.21 -10.20 1.01
N GLY A 220 11.52 -10.32 1.30
CA GLY A 220 12.54 -10.52 0.27
C GLY A 220 12.67 -9.37 -0.74
N GLY A 221 12.07 -8.21 -0.48
CA GLY A 221 11.95 -7.12 -1.45
C GLY A 221 11.07 -7.46 -2.65
N ASP A 222 10.08 -8.34 -2.46
CA ASP A 222 9.12 -8.69 -3.50
C ASP A 222 8.39 -7.44 -4.00
N MET A 223 8.30 -7.31 -5.33
CA MET A 223 7.75 -6.16 -6.02
C MET A 223 6.28 -6.38 -6.43
N GLU A 224 5.73 -7.57 -6.20
CA GLU A 224 4.38 -7.92 -6.59
C GLU A 224 3.31 -7.22 -5.71
N PRO A 225 2.34 -6.52 -6.31
CA PRO A 225 1.17 -6.06 -5.58
C PRO A 225 0.40 -7.29 -5.05
N GLY A 226 0.10 -7.30 -3.76
CA GLY A 226 -0.53 -8.44 -3.11
C GLY A 226 0.35 -9.13 -2.09
N THR A 227 1.68 -8.95 -2.13
CA THR A 227 2.60 -9.57 -1.18
C THR A 227 2.25 -9.12 0.24
N GLY A 228 2.15 -10.10 1.14
CA GLY A 228 1.93 -9.85 2.56
C GLY A 228 3.06 -9.04 3.19
N ILE A 229 2.77 -8.29 4.25
CA ILE A 229 3.77 -7.55 5.02
C ILE A 229 4.04 -8.30 6.33
N TRP A 230 5.31 -8.38 6.69
CA TRP A 230 5.76 -9.11 7.88
C TRP A 230 6.77 -8.29 8.70
N MET A 231 7.16 -8.86 9.83
CA MET A 231 8.23 -8.37 10.68
C MET A 231 9.50 -9.15 10.39
N TRP A 232 10.59 -8.49 9.99
CA TRP A 232 11.86 -9.14 9.72
C TRP A 232 13.01 -8.52 10.52
N THR A 233 14.11 -9.27 10.69
CA THR A 233 15.30 -8.76 11.38
C THR A 233 15.71 -7.43 10.77
N CYS A 234 15.79 -6.38 11.61
CA CYS A 234 16.23 -5.06 11.16
C CYS A 234 17.64 -5.15 10.59
N ASN A 235 17.80 -4.86 9.30
CA ASN A 235 19.04 -5.11 8.56
C ASN A 235 19.51 -3.90 7.73
N GLY A 236 18.74 -2.81 7.69
CA GLY A 236 19.08 -1.57 7.00
C GLY A 236 18.91 -1.64 5.47
N TYR A 237 18.25 -2.66 4.94
CA TYR A 237 17.92 -2.73 3.51
C TYR A 237 16.61 -2.01 3.20
N VAL A 238 16.49 -1.57 1.94
CA VAL A 238 15.38 -0.77 1.42
C VAL A 238 13.97 -1.37 1.63
N PRO A 239 13.73 -2.70 1.61
CA PRO A 239 12.41 -3.28 1.89
C PRO A 239 11.84 -2.94 3.28
N GLN A 240 12.67 -2.42 4.20
CA GLN A 240 12.27 -2.02 5.56
C GLN A 240 12.00 -0.51 5.67
N VAL A 241 12.22 0.23 4.59
CA VAL A 241 12.15 1.69 4.57
C VAL A 241 10.82 2.14 4.00
N TRP A 242 10.15 3.02 4.74
CA TRP A 242 8.83 3.54 4.44
C TRP A 242 8.86 5.06 4.40
N ARG A 243 7.96 5.66 3.62
CA ARG A 243 7.63 7.09 3.66
C ARG A 243 6.18 7.25 4.08
N ALA A 244 5.90 8.26 4.90
CA ALA A 244 4.53 8.68 5.18
C ALA A 244 4.14 9.81 4.23
N GLU A 245 3.00 9.67 3.56
CA GLU A 245 2.41 10.72 2.72
C GLU A 245 1.09 11.17 3.35
N PRO A 246 0.99 12.45 3.77
CA PRO A 246 -0.18 12.95 4.50
C PRO A 246 -1.38 13.18 3.58
N PHE A 247 -2.57 13.00 4.14
CA PHE A 247 -3.84 13.46 3.61
C PHE A 247 -4.31 14.73 4.37
N ASP A 248 -5.25 15.47 3.78
CA ASP A 248 -5.80 16.71 4.37
C ASP A 248 -6.52 16.49 5.71
N ASP A 249 -6.96 15.26 6.01
CA ASP A 249 -7.63 14.89 7.26
C ASP A 249 -6.65 14.54 8.40
N GLY A 250 -5.34 14.62 8.15
CA GLY A 250 -4.30 14.28 9.11
C GLY A 250 -3.95 12.79 9.17
N SER A 251 -4.65 11.93 8.41
CA SER A 251 -4.20 10.56 8.18
C SER A 251 -3.02 10.54 7.20
N VAL A 252 -2.32 9.41 7.12
CA VAL A 252 -1.22 9.18 6.18
C VAL A 252 -1.45 7.89 5.41
N ARG A 253 -0.84 7.76 4.24
CA ARG A 253 -0.52 6.45 3.67
C ARG A 253 0.96 6.14 3.88
N LEU A 254 1.26 4.88 4.17
CA LEU A 254 2.63 4.41 4.26
C LEU A 254 3.04 3.78 2.93
N VAL A 255 4.07 4.34 2.30
CA VAL A 255 4.58 3.94 1.00
C VAL A 255 5.91 3.22 1.20
N ALA A 256 6.01 1.97 0.75
CA ALA A 256 7.27 1.24 0.74
C ALA A 256 8.23 1.92 -0.25
N VAL A 257 9.42 2.31 0.21
CA VAL A 257 10.37 3.06 -0.63
C VAL A 257 10.89 2.21 -1.78
N ILE A 258 10.98 0.89 -1.61
CA ILE A 258 11.52 -0.02 -2.63
C ILE A 258 10.72 -0.01 -3.95
N ASN A 259 9.39 0.14 -3.88
CA ASN A 259 8.52 -0.07 -5.05
C ASN A 259 7.36 0.93 -5.17
N GLY A 260 7.19 1.83 -4.21
CA GLY A 260 6.12 2.81 -4.24
C GLY A 260 4.72 2.24 -3.96
N LEU A 261 4.61 0.99 -3.50
CA LEU A 261 3.34 0.39 -3.09
C LEU A 261 3.00 0.79 -1.64
N CYS A 262 1.71 0.81 -1.35
CA CYS A 262 1.19 1.26 -0.07
C CYS A 262 0.87 0.09 0.86
N LEU A 263 1.11 0.28 2.16
CA LEU A 263 0.61 -0.60 3.21
C LEU A 263 -0.93 -0.62 3.18
N ASP A 264 -1.50 -1.78 2.91
CA ASP A 264 -2.89 -1.97 2.52
C ASP A 264 -3.54 -3.05 3.38
N VAL A 265 -4.75 -2.75 3.85
CA VAL A 265 -5.68 -3.76 4.37
C VAL A 265 -6.41 -4.38 3.17
N PRO A 266 -6.22 -5.68 2.89
CA PRO A 266 -6.80 -6.32 1.71
C PRO A 266 -8.29 -6.04 1.57
N GLU A 267 -8.66 -5.55 0.39
CA GLU A 267 -10.05 -5.26 0.01
C GLU A 267 -10.78 -4.28 0.95
N GLY A 268 -10.05 -3.53 1.78
CA GLY A 268 -10.64 -2.66 2.79
C GLY A 268 -11.41 -3.40 3.88
N SER A 269 -11.03 -4.66 4.16
CA SER A 269 -11.71 -5.49 5.15
C SER A 269 -11.77 -4.83 6.53
N THR A 270 -12.92 -4.98 7.19
CA THR A 270 -13.17 -4.50 8.56
C THR A 270 -13.00 -5.62 9.60
N GLU A 271 -12.69 -6.83 9.16
CA GLU A 271 -12.46 -7.99 10.01
C GLU A 271 -11.17 -7.84 10.83
N LEU A 272 -11.10 -8.58 11.93
CA LEU A 272 -9.90 -8.68 12.77
C LEU A 272 -9.05 -9.86 12.30
N GLY A 273 -7.74 -9.71 12.41
CA GLY A 273 -6.77 -10.75 12.05
C GLY A 273 -6.49 -10.83 10.55
N VAL A 274 -6.93 -9.82 9.79
CA VAL A 274 -6.63 -9.73 8.36
C VAL A 274 -5.13 -9.40 8.21
N PRO A 275 -4.32 -10.24 7.55
CA PRO A 275 -2.93 -9.94 7.28
C PRO A 275 -2.83 -8.76 6.30
N LEU A 276 -1.91 -7.85 6.55
CA LEU A 276 -1.69 -6.70 5.67
C LEU A 276 -0.85 -7.10 4.47
N ARG A 277 -0.95 -6.30 3.41
CA ARG A 277 -0.19 -6.48 2.17
C ARG A 277 0.34 -5.15 1.67
N GLN A 278 1.18 -5.20 0.65
CA GLN A 278 1.43 -4.05 -0.23
C GLN A 278 0.43 -4.04 -1.38
N TRP A 279 -0.05 -2.85 -1.76
CA TRP A 279 -0.94 -2.69 -2.92
C TRP A 279 -0.75 -1.35 -3.61
N HIS A 280 -1.28 -1.21 -4.82
CA HIS A 280 -1.30 0.06 -5.54
C HIS A 280 -1.91 1.16 -4.68
N CYS A 281 -1.19 2.27 -4.53
CA CYS A 281 -1.62 3.40 -3.73
C CYS A 281 -2.92 4.00 -4.28
N ASN A 282 -3.89 4.20 -3.39
CA ASN A 282 -5.19 4.80 -3.67
C ASN A 282 -5.64 5.65 -2.46
N THR A 283 -6.87 6.17 -2.50
CA THR A 283 -7.40 7.08 -1.48
C THR A 283 -8.38 6.41 -0.52
N SER A 284 -8.58 5.09 -0.64
CA SER A 284 -9.54 4.35 0.16
C SER A 284 -9.09 4.24 1.62
N PRO A 285 -10.02 3.95 2.56
CA PRO A 285 -9.68 3.77 3.96
C PRO A 285 -8.72 2.59 4.23
N ALA A 286 -8.58 1.65 3.29
CA ALA A 286 -7.67 0.50 3.38
C ALA A 286 -6.19 0.88 3.53
N GLN A 287 -5.82 2.09 3.09
CA GLN A 287 -4.46 2.59 3.07
C GLN A 287 -4.28 3.87 3.89
N ARG A 288 -5.30 4.23 4.67
CA ARG A 288 -5.26 5.38 5.57
C ARG A 288 -4.87 4.92 6.96
N TRP A 289 -3.86 5.57 7.51
CA TRP A 289 -3.31 5.29 8.82
C TRP A 289 -3.31 6.58 9.63
N THR A 290 -3.95 6.59 10.78
CA THR A 290 -3.79 7.68 11.75
C THR A 290 -2.68 7.28 12.71
N MET A 291 -1.65 8.11 12.83
CA MET A 291 -0.50 7.84 13.70
C MET A 291 -0.58 8.72 14.94
N TRP A 292 -0.50 8.13 16.13
CA TRP A 292 -0.37 8.86 17.39
C TRP A 292 0.86 8.43 18.16
N LEU A 293 1.52 9.42 18.76
CA LEU A 293 2.66 9.22 19.64
C LEU A 293 2.16 8.74 21.02
N ASN A 294 2.70 7.62 21.49
CA ASN A 294 2.41 7.03 22.79
C ASN A 294 3.24 7.63 23.93
#